data_AF-A0A5N5U8B4-F1
#
_entry.id   AF-A0A5N5U8B4-F1
#
_cell.length_a   1.000
_cell.length_b   1.000
_cell.length_c   1.000
_cell.angle_alpha   90.00
_cell.angle_beta   90.00
_cell.angle_gamma   90.00
#
_symmetry.space_group_name_H-M   'P 1'
#
loop_
_entity.id
_entity.type
_entity.pdbx_description
1 polymer ?
#
loop_
_entity_poly.entity_id
_entity_poly.type
_entity_poly.pdbx_seq_one_letter_code
_entity_poly.pdbx_strand_id
1 'polypeptide(L)'
;MTDEDALRERVSELEATVDALAQRLDTAMNRDIPLLKGTVRAIVDADIDEIGELPDAGRSFHRTVVTQTERLATVEEQVAAFGDVDAAKTTKAQKLAAICAFAQNKHNSQSSTVAVTAAEIRGCVGVSRRYAYELIDDAAAELAGARVRNAASGESSGASKKKALLVDCEQVHVEGGGVNQFTTGDGGGEGERVEVTTTERE
;
A
#
# COMPACT_ATOMS: atom_id res chain seq x y z
N MET A 1 -71.39 29.43 25.50
CA MET A 1 -69.96 29.20 25.76
C MET A 1 -69.41 30.51 26.29
N THR A 2 -68.92 30.52 27.53
CA THR A 2 -68.35 31.73 28.14
C THR A 2 -66.89 31.90 27.71
N ASP A 3 -66.36 33.13 27.74
CA ASP A 3 -64.93 33.38 27.47
C ASP A 3 -64.01 32.54 28.38
N GLU A 4 -64.48 32.23 29.59
CA GLU A 4 -63.78 31.40 30.57
C GLU A 4 -63.72 29.92 30.14
N ASP A 5 -64.75 29.41 29.46
CA ASP A 5 -64.75 28.06 28.89
C ASP A 5 -63.76 27.96 27.72
N ALA A 6 -63.73 28.98 26.85
CA ALA A 6 -62.80 29.05 25.72
C ALA A 6 -61.33 29.15 26.19
N LEU A 7 -61.07 29.89 27.27
CA LEU A 7 -59.74 29.96 27.88
C LEU A 7 -59.31 28.62 28.49
N ARG A 8 -60.21 27.92 29.20
CA ARG A 8 -59.91 26.59 29.75
C ARG A 8 -59.60 25.56 28.66
N GLU A 9 -60.38 25.58 27.59
CA GLU A 9 -60.15 24.70 26.43
C GLU A 9 -58.76 24.94 25.82
N ARG A 10 -58.42 26.21 25.56
CA ARG A 10 -57.13 26.57 24.97
C ARG A 10 -55.93 26.30 25.88
N VAL A 11 -56.09 26.42 27.21
CA VAL A 11 -55.06 26.02 28.17
C VAL A 11 -54.87 24.50 28.16
N SER A 12 -55.97 23.72 28.15
CA SER A 12 -55.92 22.26 28.05
C SER A 12 -55.22 21.79 26.77
N GLU A 13 -55.49 22.43 25.63
CA GLU A 13 -54.79 22.15 24.37
C GLU A 13 -53.29 22.49 24.42
N LEU A 14 -52.93 23.59 25.07
CA LEU A 14 -51.54 23.98 25.27
C LEU A 14 -50.80 23.00 26.19
N GLU A 15 -51.42 22.58 27.29
CA GLU A 15 -50.87 21.57 28.21
C GLU A 15 -50.64 20.24 27.47
N ALA A 16 -51.63 19.77 26.71
CA ALA A 16 -51.49 18.57 25.89
C ALA A 16 -50.37 18.69 24.85
N THR A 17 -50.19 19.87 24.26
CA THR A 17 -49.11 20.13 23.29
C THR A 17 -47.74 20.14 23.95
N VAL A 18 -47.63 20.75 25.14
CA VAL A 18 -46.38 20.77 25.93
C VAL A 18 -46.00 19.36 26.35
N ASP A 19 -46.95 18.55 26.82
CA ASP A 19 -46.72 17.16 27.20
C ASP A 19 -46.24 16.32 26.01
N ALA A 20 -46.86 16.51 24.84
CA ALA A 20 -46.45 15.84 23.61
C ALA A 20 -45.03 16.24 23.18
N LEU A 21 -44.67 17.53 23.30
CA LEU A 21 -43.32 18.02 23.00
C LEU A 21 -42.30 17.47 24.00
N ALA A 22 -42.64 17.42 25.29
CA ALA A 22 -41.79 16.86 26.33
C ALA A 22 -41.48 15.38 26.06
N GLN A 23 -42.49 14.57 25.70
CA GLN A 23 -42.29 13.16 25.35
C GLN A 23 -41.41 12.99 24.10
N ARG A 24 -41.56 13.85 23.09
CA ARG A 24 -40.74 13.80 21.88
C ARG A 24 -39.29 14.18 22.17
N LEU A 25 -39.09 15.22 22.98
CA LEU A 25 -37.75 15.65 23.40
C LEU A 25 -37.06 14.55 24.22
N ASP A 26 -37.78 13.94 25.15
CA ASP A 26 -37.26 12.85 25.98
C ASP A 26 -36.85 11.64 25.13
N THR A 27 -37.68 11.26 24.16
CA THR A 27 -37.36 10.20 23.19
C THR A 27 -36.10 10.54 22.38
N ALA A 28 -36.01 11.77 21.87
CA ALA A 28 -34.86 12.20 21.08
C ALA A 28 -33.57 12.21 21.90
N MET A 29 -33.60 12.75 23.12
CA MET A 29 -32.42 12.89 23.98
C MET A 29 -31.96 11.56 24.59
N ASN A 30 -32.89 10.70 25.00
CA ASN A 30 -32.54 9.48 25.74
C ASN A 30 -32.39 8.24 24.84
N ARG A 31 -32.97 8.26 23.63
CA ARG A 31 -32.91 7.10 22.72
C ARG A 31 -32.21 7.43 21.41
N ASP A 32 -32.72 8.40 20.65
CA ASP A 32 -32.29 8.57 19.25
C ASP A 32 -30.88 9.17 19.14
N ILE A 33 -30.57 10.19 19.95
CA ILE A 33 -29.25 10.83 20.00
C ILE A 33 -28.15 9.85 20.44
N PRO A 34 -28.30 9.08 21.54
CA PRO A 34 -27.30 8.09 21.94
C PRO A 34 -27.07 7.00 20.87
N LEU A 35 -28.13 6.56 20.20
CA LEU A 35 -28.01 5.59 19.09
C LEU A 35 -27.22 6.17 17.92
N LEU A 36 -27.53 7.40 17.49
CA LEU A 36 -26.79 8.10 16.44
C LEU A 36 -25.32 8.34 16.82
N LYS A 37 -25.08 8.74 18.07
CA LYS A 37 -23.72 8.92 18.58
C LYS A 37 -22.94 7.59 18.55
N GLY A 38 -23.56 6.49 18.96
CA GLY A 38 -22.97 5.16 18.92
C GLY A 38 -22.65 4.68 17.50
N THR A 39 -23.55 4.89 16.55
CA THR A 39 -23.30 4.51 15.14
C THR A 39 -22.20 5.36 14.51
N VAL A 40 -22.17 6.67 14.76
CA VAL A 40 -21.09 7.53 14.24
C VAL A 40 -19.75 7.17 14.86
N ARG A 41 -19.68 6.90 16.18
CA ARG A 41 -18.47 6.40 16.85
C ARG A 41 -17.96 5.11 16.21
N ALA A 42 -18.85 4.16 15.90
CA ALA A 42 -18.47 2.92 15.24
C ALA A 42 -17.95 3.10 13.80
N ILE A 43 -18.48 4.08 13.06
CA ILE A 43 -18.07 4.36 11.67
C ILE A 43 -16.74 5.13 11.62
N VAL A 44 -16.60 6.13 12.49
CA VAL A 44 -15.47 7.06 12.48
C VAL A 44 -14.28 6.53 13.29
N ASP A 45 -14.51 5.49 14.11
CA ASP A 45 -13.52 4.94 15.05
C ASP A 45 -12.86 6.03 15.90
N ALA A 46 -13.69 6.96 16.38
CA ALA A 46 -13.29 8.08 17.21
C ALA A 46 -14.12 8.11 18.49
N ASP A 47 -13.47 8.42 19.60
CA ASP A 47 -14.16 8.68 20.85
C ASP A 47 -14.90 10.01 20.73
N ILE A 48 -16.22 9.91 20.68
CA ILE A 48 -17.15 11.03 20.68
C ILE A 48 -17.86 10.92 22.01
N ASP A 49 -17.68 11.90 22.88
CA ASP A 49 -18.26 11.96 24.22
C ASP A 49 -19.43 12.96 24.27
N GLU A 50 -19.41 13.98 23.42
CA GLU A 50 -20.47 14.98 23.32
C GLU A 50 -21.01 15.14 21.90
N ILE A 51 -22.29 15.54 21.78
CA ILE A 51 -22.91 15.80 20.47
C ILE A 51 -22.18 16.90 19.70
N GLY A 52 -21.59 17.86 20.42
CA GLY A 52 -20.87 18.99 19.85
C GLY A 52 -19.56 18.59 19.14
N GLU A 53 -19.04 17.40 19.41
CA GLU A 53 -17.80 16.87 18.84
C GLU A 53 -18.03 16.15 17.49
N LEU A 54 -19.28 15.80 17.17
CA LEU A 54 -19.66 15.13 15.91
C LEU A 54 -19.14 15.86 14.65
N PRO A 55 -19.22 17.21 14.54
CA PRO A 55 -18.72 17.91 13.37
C PRO A 55 -17.20 17.76 13.19
N ASP A 56 -16.44 17.79 14.28
CA ASP A 56 -14.98 17.67 14.24
C ASP A 56 -14.55 16.23 13.95
N ALA A 57 -15.23 15.24 14.56
CA ALA A 57 -15.06 13.83 14.22
C ALA A 57 -15.34 13.59 12.73
N GLY A 58 -16.43 14.16 12.19
CA GLY A 58 -16.77 14.07 10.77
C GLY A 58 -15.72 14.71 9.85
N ARG A 59 -15.15 15.87 10.21
CA ARG A 59 -14.06 16.51 9.46
C ARG A 59 -12.78 15.67 9.49
N SER A 60 -12.45 15.11 10.64
CA SER A 60 -11.28 14.22 10.80
C SER A 60 -11.43 12.97 9.94
N PHE A 61 -12.58 12.30 10.01
CA PHE A 61 -12.92 11.15 9.18
C PHE A 61 -12.75 11.46 7.70
N HIS A 62 -13.32 12.58 7.23
CA HIS A 62 -13.24 12.97 5.83
C HIS A 62 -11.79 13.15 5.36
N ARG A 63 -10.93 13.79 6.18
CA ARG A 63 -9.49 13.91 5.87
C ARG A 63 -8.81 12.55 5.77
N THR A 64 -9.13 11.63 6.68
CA THR A 64 -8.59 10.26 6.64
C THR A 64 -9.03 9.56 5.37
N VAL A 65 -10.31 9.63 5.00
CA VAL A 65 -10.82 9.03 3.76
C VAL A 65 -10.10 9.60 2.54
N VAL A 66 -9.97 10.92 2.42
CA VAL A 66 -9.24 11.56 1.31
C VAL A 66 -7.80 11.06 1.24
N THR A 67 -7.10 11.05 2.38
CA THR A 67 -5.71 10.57 2.46
C THR A 67 -5.60 9.10 2.05
N GLN A 68 -6.52 8.24 2.49
CA GLN A 68 -6.50 6.83 2.12
C GLN A 68 -6.85 6.62 0.64
N THR A 69 -7.76 7.41 0.07
CA THR A 69 -8.08 7.38 -1.36
C THR A 69 -6.87 7.80 -2.20
N GLU A 70 -6.16 8.85 -1.81
CA GLU A 70 -4.93 9.29 -2.49
C GLU A 70 -3.82 8.22 -2.41
N ARG A 71 -3.64 7.60 -1.23
CA ARG A 71 -2.70 6.49 -1.05
C ARG A 71 -3.09 5.28 -1.88
N LEU A 72 -4.37 4.94 -1.95
CA LEU A 72 -4.88 3.83 -2.74
C LEU A 72 -4.68 4.10 -4.24
N ALA A 73 -4.97 5.31 -4.72
CA ALA A 73 -4.70 5.70 -6.11
C ALA A 73 -3.20 5.59 -6.44
N THR A 74 -2.33 6.02 -5.51
CA THR A 74 -0.87 5.87 -5.66
C THR A 74 -0.46 4.40 -5.73
N VAL A 75 -1.02 3.54 -4.88
CA VAL A 75 -0.74 2.10 -4.89
C VAL A 75 -1.28 1.44 -6.16
N GLU A 76 -2.46 1.81 -6.62
CA GLU A 76 -3.05 1.32 -7.87
C GLU A 76 -2.20 1.72 -9.08
N GLU A 77 -1.71 2.96 -9.11
CA GLU A 77 -0.75 3.42 -10.12
C GLU A 77 0.57 2.64 -10.03
N GLN A 78 1.08 2.39 -8.84
CA GLN A 78 2.27 1.56 -8.63
C GLN A 78 2.05 0.13 -9.14
N VAL A 79 0.92 -0.49 -8.83
CA VAL A 79 0.56 -1.84 -9.33
C VAL A 79 0.41 -1.85 -10.84
N ALA A 80 -0.24 -0.82 -11.42
CA ALA A 80 -0.35 -0.68 -12.87
C ALA A 80 1.03 -0.49 -13.53
N ALA A 81 1.95 0.24 -12.89
CA ALA A 81 3.33 0.41 -13.35
C ALA A 81 4.15 -0.88 -13.25
N PHE A 82 3.86 -1.76 -12.28
CA PHE A 82 4.41 -3.12 -12.28
C PHE A 82 3.88 -3.99 -13.43
N GLY A 83 2.89 -3.49 -14.17
CA GLY A 83 2.27 -4.17 -15.29
C GLY A 83 1.51 -5.41 -14.81
N ASP A 84 1.06 -6.20 -15.78
CA ASP A 84 0.38 -7.46 -15.54
C ASP A 84 1.39 -8.48 -14.96
N VAL A 85 1.70 -8.37 -13.67
CA VAL A 85 2.71 -9.18 -12.95
C VAL A 85 2.35 -10.67 -13.03
N ASP A 86 1.05 -10.98 -13.15
CA ASP A 86 0.51 -12.33 -13.27
C ASP A 86 0.32 -12.79 -14.73
N ALA A 87 0.44 -11.91 -15.73
CA ALA A 87 0.52 -12.36 -17.11
C ALA A 87 1.87 -13.04 -17.33
N ALA A 88 1.84 -14.35 -17.57
CA ALA A 88 3.02 -15.09 -17.98
C ALA A 88 3.70 -14.33 -19.13
N LYS A 89 4.97 -13.94 -18.93
CA LYS A 89 5.78 -13.27 -19.96
C LYS A 89 6.07 -14.31 -21.04
N THR A 90 5.18 -14.45 -22.01
CA THR A 90 5.21 -15.54 -22.98
C THR A 90 6.23 -15.30 -24.09
N THR A 91 6.54 -14.04 -24.39
CA THR A 91 7.48 -13.67 -25.49
C THR A 91 8.86 -13.28 -24.97
N LYS A 92 9.91 -13.53 -25.77
CA LYS A 92 11.30 -13.15 -25.46
C LYS A 92 11.43 -11.64 -25.17
N ALA A 93 10.78 -10.80 -25.98
CA ALA A 93 10.79 -9.34 -25.82
C ALA A 93 10.21 -8.89 -24.46
N GLN A 94 9.08 -9.46 -24.01
CA GLN A 94 8.51 -9.16 -22.69
C GLN A 94 9.45 -9.56 -21.55
N LYS A 95 10.18 -10.66 -21.71
CA LYS A 95 11.18 -11.11 -20.73
C LYS A 95 12.37 -10.16 -20.66
N LEU A 96 12.87 -9.68 -21.80
CA LEU A 96 13.97 -8.71 -21.85
C LEU A 96 13.55 -7.33 -21.31
N ALA A 97 12.35 -6.85 -21.65
CA ALA A 97 11.79 -5.61 -21.10
C ALA A 97 11.67 -5.66 -19.57
N ALA A 98 11.23 -6.80 -19.02
CA ALA A 98 11.16 -7.02 -17.59
C ALA A 98 12.53 -6.99 -16.89
N ILE A 99 13.58 -7.52 -17.54
CA ILE A 99 14.95 -7.46 -17.03
C ILE A 99 15.45 -6.01 -17.00
N CYS A 100 15.13 -5.22 -18.02
CA CYS A 100 15.48 -3.79 -18.07
C CYS A 100 14.78 -3.00 -16.97
N ALA A 101 13.46 -3.16 -16.82
CA ALA A 101 12.68 -2.52 -15.77
C ALA A 101 13.19 -2.89 -14.38
N PHE A 102 13.53 -4.16 -14.15
CA PHE A 102 14.15 -4.60 -12.90
C PHE A 102 15.51 -3.94 -12.65
N ALA A 103 16.37 -3.84 -13.68
CA ALA A 103 17.67 -3.18 -13.56
C ALA A 103 17.53 -1.70 -13.21
N GLN A 104 16.57 -1.01 -13.82
CA GLN A 104 16.26 0.40 -13.54
C GLN A 104 15.74 0.60 -12.11
N ASN A 105 14.83 -0.25 -11.64
CA ASN A 105 14.32 -0.17 -10.26
C ASN A 105 15.41 -0.46 -9.22
N LYS A 106 16.39 -1.31 -9.57
CA LYS A 106 17.53 -1.63 -8.72
C LYS A 106 18.63 -0.55 -8.75
N HIS A 107 18.58 0.39 -9.69
CA HIS A 107 19.58 1.45 -9.83
C HIS A 107 19.59 2.38 -8.61
N ASN A 108 20.78 2.56 -8.04
CA ASN A 108 21.04 3.54 -7.01
C ASN A 108 21.78 4.74 -7.63
N SER A 109 21.57 5.95 -7.12
CA SER A 109 22.17 7.18 -7.69
C SER A 109 23.71 7.25 -7.59
N GLN A 110 24.35 6.19 -7.08
CA GLN A 110 25.78 6.08 -6.86
C GLN A 110 26.51 5.27 -7.95
N SER A 111 25.79 4.51 -8.79
CA SER A 111 26.42 3.71 -9.84
C SER A 111 25.56 3.66 -11.11
N SER A 112 26.12 4.11 -12.23
CA SER A 112 25.44 4.09 -13.54
C SER A 112 25.19 2.68 -14.09
N THR A 113 25.88 1.66 -13.56
CA THR A 113 25.79 0.28 -13.99
C THR A 113 25.28 -0.64 -12.89
N VAL A 114 24.18 -1.35 -13.16
CA VAL A 114 23.56 -2.30 -12.23
C VAL A 114 23.88 -3.74 -12.62
N ALA A 115 24.24 -4.57 -11.63
CA ALA A 115 24.42 -6.00 -11.84
C ALA A 115 23.12 -6.77 -11.55
N VAL A 116 22.59 -7.45 -12.56
CA VAL A 116 21.42 -8.35 -12.47
C VAL A 116 21.88 -9.79 -12.61
N THR A 117 21.69 -10.60 -11.57
CA THR A 117 22.10 -12.01 -11.51
C THR A 117 21.04 -12.94 -12.09
N ALA A 118 21.43 -14.17 -12.44
CA ALA A 118 20.49 -15.18 -12.94
C ALA A 118 19.37 -15.53 -11.93
N ALA A 119 19.63 -15.38 -10.62
CA ALA A 119 18.60 -15.60 -9.59
C ALA A 119 17.52 -14.50 -9.62
N GLU A 120 17.93 -13.26 -9.86
CA GLU A 120 17.04 -12.11 -9.97
C GLU A 120 16.22 -12.16 -11.26
N ILE A 121 16.86 -12.51 -12.39
CA ILE A 121 16.18 -12.76 -13.68
C ILE A 121 15.14 -13.87 -13.54
N ARG A 122 15.48 -14.94 -12.83
CA ARG A 122 14.54 -16.03 -12.53
C ARG A 122 13.33 -15.50 -11.77
N GLY A 123 13.55 -14.67 -10.75
CA GLY A 123 12.49 -14.10 -9.91
C GLY A 123 11.57 -13.15 -10.67
N CYS A 124 12.12 -12.27 -11.53
CA CYS A 124 11.31 -11.26 -12.23
C CYS A 124 10.65 -11.78 -13.52
N VAL A 125 11.16 -12.86 -14.12
CA VAL A 125 10.64 -13.42 -15.38
C VAL A 125 9.89 -14.75 -15.20
N GLY A 126 10.09 -15.48 -14.09
CA GLY A 126 9.38 -16.73 -13.82
C GLY A 126 9.87 -17.93 -14.64
N VAL A 127 11.17 -18.00 -14.94
CA VAL A 127 11.75 -19.03 -15.83
C VAL A 127 12.61 -20.07 -15.10
N SER A 128 13.09 -21.10 -15.81
CA SER A 128 14.06 -22.04 -15.23
C SER A 128 15.42 -21.37 -14.97
N ARG A 129 16.19 -21.90 -14.02
CA ARG A 129 17.55 -21.39 -13.72
C ARG A 129 18.47 -21.43 -14.94
N ARG A 130 18.34 -22.47 -15.78
CA ARG A 130 19.13 -22.62 -17.01
C ARG A 130 18.77 -21.53 -18.02
N TYR A 131 17.47 -21.34 -18.26
CA TYR A 131 16.99 -20.31 -19.19
C TYR A 131 17.32 -18.90 -18.70
N ALA A 132 17.38 -18.65 -17.38
CA ALA A 132 17.84 -17.38 -16.83
C ALA A 132 19.31 -17.07 -17.19
N TYR A 133 20.19 -18.07 -17.36
CA TYR A 133 21.55 -17.86 -17.85
C TYR A 133 21.61 -17.61 -19.35
N GLU A 134 20.76 -18.28 -20.13
CA GLU A 134 20.62 -18.02 -21.58
C GLU A 134 20.09 -16.59 -21.81
N LEU A 135 19.14 -16.14 -21.00
CA LEU A 135 18.63 -14.77 -21.02
C LEU A 135 19.68 -13.70 -20.69
N ILE A 136 20.71 -14.01 -19.91
CA ILE A 136 21.84 -13.08 -19.69
C ILE A 136 22.60 -12.85 -21.00
N ASP A 137 22.82 -13.92 -21.75
CA ASP A 137 23.57 -13.85 -23.00
C ASP A 137 22.71 -13.21 -24.10
N ASP A 138 21.43 -13.56 -24.18
CA ASP A 138 20.45 -12.93 -25.08
C ASP A 138 20.32 -11.43 -24.80
N ALA A 139 20.17 -11.04 -23.53
CA ALA A 139 20.03 -9.65 -23.13
C ALA A 139 21.27 -8.82 -23.48
N ALA A 140 22.47 -9.37 -23.29
CA ALA A 140 23.70 -8.68 -23.66
C ALA A 140 23.92 -8.56 -25.18
N ALA A 141 23.32 -9.46 -25.97
CA ALA A 141 23.38 -9.40 -27.43
C ALA A 141 22.35 -8.41 -28.01
N GLU A 142 21.17 -8.30 -27.39
CA GLU A 142 20.03 -7.56 -27.93
C GLU A 142 19.82 -6.15 -27.31
N LEU A 143 20.27 -5.91 -26.07
CA LEU A 143 20.09 -4.61 -25.40
C LEU A 143 21.32 -3.72 -25.52
N ALA A 144 21.12 -2.51 -26.06
CA ALA A 144 22.14 -1.47 -26.06
C ALA A 144 22.49 -1.08 -24.61
N GLY A 145 23.78 -1.10 -24.25
CA GLY A 145 24.23 -0.78 -22.88
C GLY A 145 24.27 -1.97 -21.91
N ALA A 146 23.94 -3.18 -22.35
CA ALA A 146 24.07 -4.39 -21.53
C ALA A 146 25.36 -5.18 -21.83
N ARG A 147 26.02 -5.72 -20.80
CA ARG A 147 27.25 -6.55 -20.93
C ARG A 147 27.24 -7.73 -19.98
N VAL A 148 27.79 -8.86 -20.40
CA VAL A 148 27.93 -10.04 -19.53
C VAL A 148 29.16 -9.90 -18.64
N ARG A 149 28.98 -10.02 -17.33
CA ARG A 149 30.06 -10.33 -16.40
C ARG A 149 30.10 -11.83 -16.19
N ASN A 150 31.16 -12.48 -16.67
CA ASN A 150 31.38 -13.91 -16.43
C ASN A 150 31.75 -14.18 -14.97
N ALA A 151 31.48 -15.40 -14.53
CA ALA A 151 31.90 -15.83 -13.21
C ALA A 151 33.43 -15.83 -13.14
N ALA A 152 33.98 -15.19 -12.11
CA ALA A 152 35.42 -15.16 -11.87
C ALA A 152 35.68 -15.47 -10.39
N SER A 153 36.52 -16.47 -10.15
CA SER A 153 37.12 -16.73 -8.83
C SER A 153 38.45 -15.99 -8.77
N GLY A 154 38.54 -14.94 -7.95
CA GLY A 154 39.80 -14.28 -7.66
C GLY A 154 40.53 -14.99 -6.53
N GLU A 155 41.82 -15.29 -6.69
CA GLU A 155 42.64 -15.96 -5.67
C GLU A 155 42.95 -15.08 -4.43
N SER A 156 42.60 -13.79 -4.42
CA SER A 156 43.05 -12.85 -3.37
C SER A 156 41.95 -12.23 -2.50
N SER A 157 40.69 -12.53 -2.75
CA SER A 157 39.58 -12.10 -1.90
C SER A 157 38.47 -13.14 -2.07
N GLY A 158 38.13 -13.89 -1.02
CA GLY A 158 37.24 -15.06 -1.07
C GLY A 158 35.80 -14.84 -1.61
N ALA A 159 35.52 -13.68 -2.23
CA ALA A 159 34.29 -13.39 -2.93
C ALA A 159 34.34 -13.89 -4.38
N SER A 160 33.71 -15.04 -4.64
CA SER A 160 33.42 -15.47 -6.01
C SER A 160 32.38 -14.55 -6.65
N LYS A 161 32.74 -13.89 -7.75
CA LYS A 161 31.80 -13.05 -8.50
C LYS A 161 30.95 -13.97 -9.39
N LYS A 162 29.63 -13.98 -9.18
CA LYS A 162 28.68 -14.78 -9.97
C LYS A 162 28.45 -14.14 -11.35
N LYS A 163 28.12 -14.97 -12.35
CA LYS A 163 27.70 -14.51 -13.69
C LYS A 163 26.47 -13.60 -13.56
N ALA A 164 26.53 -12.43 -14.19
CA ALA A 164 25.50 -11.40 -14.11
C ALA A 164 25.47 -10.57 -15.40
N LEU A 165 24.31 -10.00 -15.70
CA LEU A 165 24.14 -8.95 -16.68
C LEU A 165 24.48 -7.60 -16.03
N LEU A 166 25.41 -6.86 -16.60
CA LEU A 166 25.70 -5.48 -16.24
C LEU A 166 24.88 -4.58 -17.18
N VAL A 167 23.98 -3.79 -16.63
CA VAL A 167 23.09 -2.92 -17.38
C VAL A 167 23.49 -1.48 -17.09
N ASP A 168 23.92 -0.74 -18.13
CA ASP A 168 24.13 0.70 -18.07
C ASP A 168 22.77 1.41 -18.13
N CYS A 169 22.31 1.90 -16.97
CA CYS A 169 20.99 2.49 -16.84
C CYS A 169 20.87 3.86 -17.52
N GLU A 170 21.99 4.52 -17.86
CA GLU A 170 22.01 5.78 -18.61
C GLU A 170 21.82 5.54 -20.12
N GLN A 171 22.37 4.43 -20.65
CA GLN A 171 22.23 4.07 -22.06
C GLN A 171 20.90 3.35 -22.37
N VAL A 172 20.37 2.57 -21.43
CA VAL A 172 19.07 1.88 -21.56
C VAL A 172 17.89 2.85 -21.40
N HIS A 173 18.14 4.10 -21.00
CA HIS A 173 17.12 5.14 -20.76
C HIS A 173 16.39 5.62 -22.03
N VAL A 174 16.84 5.22 -23.24
CA VAL A 174 16.35 5.79 -24.50
C VAL A 174 15.09 5.08 -25.05
N GLU A 175 14.70 3.91 -24.55
CA GLU A 175 13.57 3.14 -25.15
C GLU A 175 12.36 2.86 -24.23
N GLY A 176 12.37 3.27 -22.96
CA GLY A 176 11.21 3.06 -22.07
C GLY A 176 11.09 4.19 -21.06
N GLY A 177 10.03 4.98 -21.18
CA GLY A 177 9.76 6.18 -20.40
C GLY A 177 10.04 6.02 -18.90
N GLY A 178 10.72 7.02 -18.33
CA GLY A 178 11.22 7.01 -16.97
C GLY A 178 10.15 6.78 -15.91
N VAL A 179 10.46 5.90 -14.96
CA VAL A 179 9.68 5.65 -13.75
C VAL A 179 10.54 6.04 -12.55
N ASN A 180 9.98 6.86 -11.66
CA ASN A 180 10.69 7.53 -10.58
C ASN A 180 11.28 6.57 -9.53
N GLN A 181 12.49 6.89 -9.10
CA GLN A 181 13.29 6.23 -8.07
C GLN A 181 12.81 6.63 -6.67
N PHE A 182 12.30 5.70 -5.84
CA PHE A 182 12.21 5.74 -4.35
C PHE A 182 11.33 4.55 -3.87
N THR A 183 11.47 3.82 -2.76
CA THR A 183 12.26 3.79 -1.52
C THR A 183 12.32 2.31 -1.08
N THR A 184 13.48 1.73 -0.77
CA THR A 184 13.52 0.48 0.02
C THR A 184 14.31 0.74 1.29
N GLY A 185 13.59 0.68 2.41
CA GLY A 185 14.13 0.82 3.76
C GLY A 185 15.19 -0.23 4.06
N ASP A 186 16.19 0.23 4.80
CA ASP A 186 17.26 -0.54 5.40
C ASP A 186 16.67 -1.64 6.31
N GLY A 187 16.93 -2.90 5.95
CA GLY A 187 16.50 -4.09 6.67
C GLY A 187 17.70 -4.89 7.17
N GLY A 188 18.60 -4.23 7.90
CA GLY A 188 19.67 -4.88 8.66
C GLY A 188 19.18 -5.25 10.06
N GLY A 189 18.72 -6.49 10.24
CA GLY A 189 18.38 -7.04 11.54
C GLY A 189 18.92 -8.46 11.65
N GLU A 190 20.02 -8.60 12.39
CA GLU A 190 20.76 -9.82 12.65
C GLU A 190 19.90 -10.90 13.31
N GLY A 191 20.11 -12.15 12.89
CA GLY A 191 19.40 -13.31 13.44
C GLY A 191 19.94 -13.71 14.80
N GLU A 192 19.08 -13.68 15.81
CA GLU A 192 19.30 -14.38 17.08
C GLU A 192 18.38 -15.61 17.14
N ARG A 193 19.00 -16.79 17.04
CA ARG A 193 18.35 -18.09 17.26
C ARG A 193 18.21 -18.30 18.77
N VAL A 194 16.99 -18.36 19.27
CA VAL A 194 16.69 -18.84 20.62
C VAL A 194 16.32 -20.32 20.57
N GLU A 195 17.16 -21.17 21.16
CA GLU A 195 16.85 -22.56 21.47
C GLU A 195 15.73 -22.64 22.51
N VAL A 196 14.67 -23.39 22.21
CA VAL A 196 13.60 -23.70 23.16
C VAL A 196 13.90 -25.08 23.76
N THR A 197 14.36 -25.10 25.01
CA THR A 197 14.42 -26.30 25.84
C THR A 197 13.07 -26.52 26.53
N THR A 198 12.40 -27.61 26.17
CA THR A 198 11.19 -28.09 26.82
C THR A 198 11.54 -28.71 28.17
N THR A 199 11.11 -28.10 29.28
CA THR A 199 11.07 -28.77 30.59
C THR A 199 9.64 -29.17 30.91
N GLU A 200 9.44 -30.49 30.96
CA GLU A 200 8.29 -31.18 31.53
C GLU A 200 8.12 -30.80 33.02
N ARG A 201 6.88 -30.57 33.44
CA ARG A 201 6.48 -30.46 34.85
C ARG A 201 5.63 -31.68 35.19
N GLU A 202 6.09 -32.47 36.14
CA GLU A 202 5.23 -33.18 37.11
C GLU A 202 4.72 -32.20 38.16
#